data_AF-A0A2S6M7Y4-F1
#
_entry.id   AF-A0A2S6M7Y4-F1
#
_cell.length_a   1.000
_cell.length_b   1.000
_cell.length_c   1.000
_cell.angle_alpha   90.00
_cell.angle_beta   90.00
_cell.angle_gamma   90.00
#
_symmetry.space_group_name_H-M   'P 1'
#
loop_
_entity.id
_entity.type
_entity.pdbx_description
1 polymer ?
#
loop_
_entity_poly.entity_id
_entity_poly.type
_entity_poly.pdbx_seq_one_letter_code
_entity_poly.pdbx_strand_id
1 'polypeptide(L)'
;ATERFFDYWTLKEAYLKARGFGLNLPLDAFAMQVSREAIEISFKPDIADDPDGWRFSLCSPSPSHRLAIADGSRADGGLPISRNAWPLQEAAE
;
A
#
# COMPACT_ATOMS: atom_id res chain seq x y z
N ALA A 1 -0.05 7.56 -18.56
CA ALA A 1 -0.33 6.11 -18.65
C ALA A 1 0.62 5.30 -17.76
N THR A 2 1.94 5.49 -17.87
CA THR A 2 2.96 4.77 -17.09
C THR A 2 2.85 4.96 -15.57
N GLU A 3 2.54 6.16 -15.09
CA GLU A 3 2.39 6.42 -13.64
C GLU A 3 1.31 5.56 -12.99
N ARG A 4 0.17 5.38 -13.68
CA ARG A 4 -0.94 4.57 -13.16
C ARG A 4 -0.58 3.09 -13.08
N PHE A 5 0.24 2.60 -14.01
CA PHE A 5 0.79 1.24 -13.91
C PHE A 5 1.63 1.09 -12.64
N PHE A 6 2.53 2.04 -12.35
CA PHE A 6 3.33 1.99 -11.13
C PHE A 6 2.51 2.17 -9.86
N ASP A 7 1.43 2.97 -9.88
CA ASP A 7 0.48 3.03 -8.76
C ASP A 7 -0.04 1.64 -8.39
N TYR A 8 -0.61 0.95 -9.38
CA TYR A 8 -1.21 -0.36 -9.17
C TYR A 8 -0.16 -1.41 -8.82
N TRP A 9 0.96 -1.43 -9.54
CA TRP A 9 2.05 -2.37 -9.26
C TRP A 9 2.58 -2.21 -7.84
N THR A 10 2.94 -0.99 -7.42
CA THR A 10 3.52 -0.74 -6.10
C THR A 10 2.52 -1.02 -4.98
N LEU A 11 1.22 -0.73 -5.16
CA LEU A 11 0.18 -1.08 -4.19
C LEU A 11 0.02 -2.60 -4.04
N LYS A 12 -0.06 -3.33 -5.15
CA LYS A 12 -0.17 -4.79 -5.11
C LYS A 12 1.03 -5.43 -4.42
N GLU A 13 2.23 -4.97 -4.74
CA GLU A 13 3.47 -5.41 -4.07
C GLU A 13 3.46 -5.11 -2.57
N ALA A 14 2.97 -3.95 -2.14
CA ALA A 14 2.88 -3.61 -0.72
C ALA A 14 1.94 -4.57 0.04
N TYR A 15 0.78 -4.89 -0.52
CA TYR A 15 -0.14 -5.88 0.05
C TYR A 15 0.50 -7.28 0.12
N LEU A 16 1.12 -7.75 -0.97
CA LEU A 16 1.79 -9.06 -1.01
C LEU A 16 2.90 -9.17 0.05
N LYS A 17 3.68 -8.09 0.22
CA LYS A 17 4.73 -8.00 1.24
C LYS A 17 4.15 -8.04 2.66
N ALA A 18 3.07 -7.31 2.91
CA ALA A 18 2.43 -7.28 4.21
C ALA A 18 1.81 -8.64 4.58
N ARG A 19 1.26 -9.39 3.61
CA ARG A 19 0.72 -10.75 3.83
C ARG A 19 1.80 -11.83 3.99
N GLY A 20 3.02 -11.59 3.53
CA GLY A 20 4.13 -12.55 3.60
C GLY A 20 4.06 -13.71 2.58
N PHE A 21 3.13 -13.70 1.62
CA PHE A 21 3.00 -14.79 0.62
C PHE A 21 3.99 -14.69 -0.55
N GLY A 22 4.66 -13.55 -0.74
CA GLY A 22 5.45 -13.29 -1.94
C GLY A 22 4.58 -13.39 -3.21
N LEU A 23 5.15 -13.88 -4.31
CA LEU A 23 4.44 -14.03 -5.59
C LEU A 23 3.57 -15.31 -5.67
N ASN A 24 3.36 -16.02 -4.56
CA ASN A 24 2.51 -17.22 -4.55
C ASN A 24 1.01 -16.90 -4.64
N LEU A 25 0.63 -15.63 -4.45
CA LEU A 25 -0.73 -15.16 -4.66
C LEU A 25 -0.88 -14.61 -6.09
N PRO A 26 -1.79 -15.15 -6.93
CA PRO A 26 -2.00 -14.64 -8.28
C PRO A 26 -2.40 -13.16 -8.25
N LEU A 27 -1.75 -12.34 -9.08
CA LEU A 27 -2.00 -10.89 -9.14
C LEU A 27 -3.40 -10.53 -9.63
N ASP A 28 -4.13 -11.46 -10.23
CA ASP A 28 -5.51 -11.29 -10.65
C ASP A 28 -6.53 -11.78 -9.60
N ALA A 29 -6.09 -12.35 -8.47
CA ALA A 29 -6.96 -12.77 -7.37
C ALA A 29 -7.46 -11.60 -6.50
N PHE A 30 -6.89 -10.40 -6.70
CA PHE A 30 -7.27 -9.19 -5.98
C PHE A 30 -7.08 -7.96 -6.87
N ALA A 31 -7.85 -6.91 -6.56
CA ALA A 31 -7.83 -5.66 -7.30
C ALA A 31 -7.70 -4.46 -6.36
N MET A 32 -6.90 -3.49 -6.79
CA MET A 32 -6.78 -2.20 -6.12
C MET A 32 -7.71 -1.20 -6.81
N GLN A 33 -8.48 -0.46 -6.02
CA GLN A 33 -9.29 0.66 -6.48
C GLN A 33 -8.65 1.93 -5.94
N VAL A 34 -8.29 2.86 -6.83
CA VAL A 34 -7.55 4.08 -6.49
C VAL A 34 -8.39 5.27 -6.89
N SER A 35 -8.94 5.99 -5.91
CA SER A 35 -9.68 7.24 -6.11
C SER A 35 -8.95 8.42 -5.48
N ARG A 36 -9.58 9.60 -5.45
CA ARG A 36 -9.04 10.77 -4.74
C ARG A 36 -9.28 10.68 -3.23
N GLU A 37 -10.32 9.95 -2.85
CA GLU A 37 -10.83 9.83 -1.50
C GLU A 37 -10.16 8.69 -0.74
N ALA A 38 -9.98 7.54 -1.40
CA ALA A 38 -9.45 6.34 -0.76
C ALA A 38 -8.71 5.42 -1.74
N ILE A 39 -7.95 4.49 -1.17
CA ILE A 39 -7.38 3.35 -1.87
C ILE A 39 -7.90 2.10 -1.19
N GLU A 40 -8.63 1.29 -1.94
CA GLU A 40 -9.34 0.11 -1.45
C GLU A 40 -8.83 -1.15 -2.14
N ILE A 41 -8.95 -2.28 -1.45
CA ILE A 41 -8.64 -3.60 -2.00
C ILE A 41 -9.93 -4.42 -2.08
N SER A 42 -10.03 -5.24 -3.11
CA SER A 42 -11.10 -6.23 -3.24
C SER A 42 -10.49 -7.57 -3.61
N PHE A 43 -11.16 -8.64 -3.18
CA PHE A 43 -10.67 -10.00 -3.29
C PHE A 43 -11.66 -10.85 -4.08
N LYS A 44 -11.14 -11.77 -4.90
CA LYS A 44 -11.95 -12.88 -5.40
C LYS A 44 -12.34 -13.80 -4.22
N PRO A 45 -13.42 -14.60 -4.36
CA PRO A 45 -13.94 -15.44 -3.27
C PRO A 45 -12.95 -16.47 -2.70
N ASP A 46 -11.91 -16.82 -3.44
CA ASP A 46 -10.86 -17.77 -3.07
C ASP A 46 -9.78 -17.18 -2.16
N ILE A 47 -9.77 -15.86 -1.95
CA ILE A 47 -8.85 -15.18 -1.02
C ILE A 47 -9.57 -14.92 0.29
N ALA A 48 -9.23 -15.71 1.31
CA ALA A 48 -9.71 -15.52 2.68
C ALA A 48 -8.97 -14.34 3.35
N ASP A 49 -9.36 -13.12 3.00
CA ASP A 49 -8.95 -11.89 3.68
C ASP A 49 -10.09 -10.87 3.71
N ASP A 50 -10.01 -9.93 4.64
CA ASP A 50 -11.02 -8.90 4.89
C ASP A 50 -10.55 -7.56 4.31
N PRO A 51 -11.23 -6.99 3.29
CA PRO A 51 -10.82 -5.73 2.68
C PRO A 51 -10.85 -4.54 3.66
N ASP A 52 -11.78 -4.54 4.62
CA ASP A 52 -11.94 -3.44 5.59
C ASP A 52 -10.80 -3.42 6.64
N GLY A 53 -10.06 -4.53 6.74
CA GLY A 53 -8.87 -4.64 7.58
C GLY A 53 -7.63 -3.94 7.02
N TRP A 54 -7.69 -3.44 5.78
CA TRP A 54 -6.55 -2.87 5.07
C TRP A 54 -6.65 -1.37 4.88
N ARG A 55 -5.53 -0.68 5.12
CA ARG A 55 -5.35 0.73 4.76
C ARG A 55 -4.14 0.89 3.87
N PHE A 56 -4.28 1.76 2.87
CA PHE A 56 -3.23 2.00 1.89
C PHE A 56 -2.86 3.47 1.83
N SER A 57 -1.57 3.73 1.65
CA SER A 57 -1.05 5.06 1.34
C SER A 57 -0.15 4.97 0.12
N LEU A 58 -0.24 5.96 -0.76
CA LEU A 58 0.51 6.02 -2.01
C LEU A 58 1.12 7.41 -2.18
N CYS A 59 2.40 7.46 -2.51
CA CYS A 59 3.09 8.73 -2.71
C CYS A 59 4.27 8.61 -3.67
N SER A 60 4.79 9.75 -4.11
CA SER A 60 6.04 9.85 -4.86
C SER A 60 7.12 10.46 -3.96
N PRO A 61 8.12 9.70 -3.50
CA PRO A 61 9.27 10.26 -2.78
C PRO A 61 10.24 11.03 -3.71
N SER A 62 10.14 10.84 -5.02
CA SER A 62 10.87 11.59 -6.05
C SER A 62 10.06 11.60 -7.35
N PRO A 63 10.44 12.38 -8.38
CA PRO A 63 9.75 12.39 -9.67
C PRO A 63 9.67 11.03 -10.38
N SER A 64 10.62 10.13 -10.11
CA SER A 64 10.75 8.86 -10.85
C SER A 64 10.41 7.62 -10.03
N HIS A 65 9.99 7.76 -8.77
CA HIS A 65 9.75 6.62 -7.88
C HIS A 65 8.36 6.68 -7.26
N ARG A 66 7.79 5.50 -7.05
CA ARG A 66 6.51 5.32 -6.35
C ARG A 66 6.71 4.50 -5.08
N LEU A 67 6.06 4.92 -4.01
CA LEU A 67 6.09 4.27 -2.71
C LEU A 67 4.64 4.02 -2.26
N ALA A 68 4.35 2.78 -1.90
CA ALA A 68 3.09 2.41 -1.28
C ALA A 68 3.32 1.76 0.08
N ILE A 69 2.37 1.96 0.99
CA ILE A 69 2.32 1.32 2.30
C ILE A 69 0.99 0.58 2.38
N ALA A 70 1.02 -0.66 2.86
CA ALA A 70 -0.15 -1.47 3.19
C ALA A 70 -0.12 -1.76 4.69
N ASP A 71 -1.10 -1.24 5.41
CA ASP A 71 -1.29 -1.46 6.84
C ASP A 71 -2.45 -2.45 7.04
N GLY A 72 -2.11 -3.69 7.41
CA GLY A 72 -3.05 -4.74 7.79
C GLY A 72 -3.15 -4.95 9.31
N SER A 73 -2.67 -4.00 10.13
CA SER A 73 -2.62 -4.15 11.60
C SER A 73 -3.99 -4.18 12.27
N ARG A 74 -5.03 -3.68 11.59
CA ARG A 74 -6.38 -3.50 12.13
C ARG A 74 -6.45 -2.60 13.37
N ALA A 75 -5.39 -1.84 13.66
CA ALA A 75 -5.45 -0.78 14.67
C ALA A 75 -6.50 0.27 14.28
N ASP A 76 -7.26 0.80 15.23
CA ASP A 76 -8.19 1.89 14.94
C ASP A 76 -7.41 3.13 14.44
N GLY A 77 -7.90 3.75 13.36
CA GLY A 77 -7.23 4.89 12.72
C GLY A 77 -5.91 4.59 11.97
N GLY A 78 -5.36 3.37 12.03
CA GLY A 78 -4.10 3.04 11.36
C GLY A 78 -2.85 3.14 12.21
N LEU A 79 -1.80 2.46 11.77
CA LEU A 79 -0.47 2.71 12.31
C LEU A 79 -0.05 4.15 11.98
N PRO A 80 0.51 4.91 12.94
CA PRO A 80 1.00 6.25 12.66
C PRO A 80 2.21 6.17 11.71
N ILE A 81 2.06 6.75 10.52
CA ILE A 81 3.11 6.78 9.50
C ILE A 81 3.63 8.21 9.38
N SER A 82 4.91 8.41 9.73
CA SER A 82 5.65 9.65 9.49
C SER A 82 6.59 9.50 8.29
N ARG A 83 6.70 10.56 7.49
CA ARG A 83 7.56 10.61 6.29
C ARG A 83 8.55 11.75 6.46
N ASN A 84 9.81 11.40 6.67
CA ASN A 84 10.90 12.36 6.83
C ASN A 84 11.86 12.27 5.64
N ALA A 85 12.35 13.42 5.17
CA ALA A 85 13.41 13.45 4.17
C ALA A 85 14.76 13.14 4.84
N TRP A 86 15.66 12.51 4.09
CA TRP A 86 17.04 12.31 4.51
C TRP A 86 17.90 13.53 4.14
N PRO A 87 18.86 13.97 4.99
CA PRO A 87 19.18 13.42 6.31
C PRO A 87 18.07 13.70 7.33
N LEU A 88 17.82 12.72 8.20
CA LEU A 88 16.96 12.95 9.37
C LEU A 88 17.65 14.04 10.19
N GLN A 89 17.10 15.26 10.16
CA GLN A 89 17.48 16.27 11.12
C GLN A 89 17.00 15.72 12.47
N GLU A 90 17.94 15.43 13.38
CA GLU A 90 17.58 15.13 14.76
C GLU A 90 16.69 16.27 15.25
N ALA A 91 15.58 15.91 15.89
CA ALA A 91 14.75 16.89 16.57
C ALA A 91 15.70 17.62 17.53
N ALA A 92 15.92 18.92 17.30
CA ALA A 92 16.66 19.74 18.24
C ALA A 92 15.98 19.57 19.61
N GLU A 93 16.71 19.03 20.58
CA GLU A 93 16.28 18.97 21.99
C GLU A 93 15.92 20.37 22.52
#